data_AF-A1RUU7-F1
#
_entry.id   AF-A1RUU7-F1
#
_cell.length_a   1.000
_cell.length_b   1.000
_cell.length_c   1.000
_cell.angle_alpha   90.00
_cell.angle_beta   90.00
_cell.angle_gamma   90.00
#
_symmetry.space_group_name_H-M   'P 1'
#
loop_
_entity.id
_entity.type
_entity.pdbx_description
1 polymer ?
#
loop_
_entity_poly.entity_id
_entity_poly.type
_entity_poly.pdbx_seq_one_letter_code
_entity_poly.pdbx_strand_id
1 'polypeptide(L)' 'MLRVRDLLGVSAVSLLRYGIRPDDDVYYAIKVLEKQAPHIARLLKAVVGSNGAS' A
#
# COMPACT_ATOMS: atom_id res chain seq x y z
N MET A 1 -4.78 4.08 12.11
CA MET A 1 -3.87 4.33 10.97
C MET A 1 -3.58 2.97 10.37
N LEU A 2 -4.05 2.72 9.14
CA LEU A 2 -3.94 1.42 8.49
C LEU A 2 -2.53 1.31 7.88
N ARG A 3 -1.76 0.30 8.28
CA ARG A 3 -0.39 0.11 7.82
C ARG A 3 -0.35 -0.74 6.56
N VAL A 4 0.69 -0.56 5.77
CA VAL A 4 0.92 -1.37 4.56
C VAL A 4 0.95 -2.87 4.88
N ARG A 5 1.56 -3.25 6.01
CA ARG A 5 1.58 -4.64 6.48
C ARG A 5 0.21 -5.20 6.86
N ASP A 6 -0.72 -4.36 7.27
CA ASP A 6 -2.07 -4.80 7.66
C ASP A 6 -2.87 -5.24 6.43
N LEU A 7 -2.52 -4.73 5.24
CA LEU A 7 -3.14 -5.09 3.97
C LEU A 7 -2.40 -6.17 3.20
N LEU A 8 -1.07 -6.08 3.15
CA LEU A 8 -0.25 -6.92 2.28
C LEU A 8 0.44 -8.05 3.04
N GLY A 9 0.38 -8.07 4.37
CA GLY A 9 1.10 -9.01 5.21
C GLY A 9 2.59 -9.02 4.89
N VAL A 10 3.14 -10.23 4.72
CA VAL A 10 4.56 -10.44 4.36
C VAL A 10 4.95 -9.77 3.03
N SER A 11 3.99 -9.60 2.11
CA SER A 11 4.25 -9.04 0.78
C SER A 11 4.57 -7.55 0.82
N ALA A 12 4.32 -6.86 1.95
CA ALA A 12 4.65 -5.45 2.16
C ALA A 12 6.13 -5.13 1.91
N VAL A 13 7.04 -6.09 2.11
CA VAL A 13 8.49 -5.91 1.85
C VAL A 13 8.79 -5.60 0.39
N SER A 14 7.90 -5.98 -0.54
CA SER A 14 8.05 -5.70 -1.97
C SER A 14 7.97 -4.20 -2.29
N LEU A 15 7.40 -3.40 -1.38
CA LEU A 15 7.26 -1.96 -1.56
C LEU A 15 8.48 -1.17 -1.06
N LEU A 16 9.46 -1.82 -0.41
CA LEU A 16 10.71 -1.19 0.03
C LEU A 16 11.48 -0.55 -1.12
N ARG A 17 11.41 -1.14 -2.33
CA ARG A 17 12.04 -0.61 -3.54
C ARG A 17 11.48 0.75 -4.00
N TYR A 18 10.30 1.14 -3.51
CA TYR A 18 9.68 2.43 -3.75
C TYR A 18 9.87 3.41 -2.58
N GLY A 19 10.68 3.04 -1.58
CA GLY A 19 10.91 3.82 -0.36
C GLY A 19 9.79 3.71 0.68
N ILE A 20 8.90 2.73 0.55
CA ILE A 20 7.75 2.53 1.44
C ILE A 20 8.07 1.40 2.41
N ARG A 21 7.96 1.67 3.70
CA ARG A 21 8.16 0.69 4.78
C ARG A 21 6.86 -0.05 5.09
N PRO A 22 6.92 -1.31 5.55
CA PRO A 22 5.71 -2.04 5.95
C PRO A 22 4.89 -1.39 7.08
N ASP A 23 5.51 -0.55 7.91
CA ASP A 23 4.84 0.20 8.98
C ASP A 23 4.27 1.55 8.54
N ASP A 24 4.56 1.98 7.30
CA ASP A 24 4.06 3.25 6.81
C ASP A 24 2.53 3.21 6.65
N ASP A 25 1.93 4.40 6.72
CA ASP A 25 0.53 4.58 6.39
C ASP A 25 0.23 4.14 4.97
N VAL A 26 -0.90 3.45 4.78
CA VAL A 26 -1.35 3.05 3.44
C VAL A 26 -1.64 4.24 2.54
N TYR A 27 -2.22 5.35 3.04
CA TYR A 27 -2.51 6.50 2.19
C TYR A 27 -1.23 7.27 1.81
N TYR A 28 -0.23 7.28 2.69
CA TYR A 28 1.12 7.74 2.33
C TYR A 28 1.72 6.87 1.22
N ALA A 29 1.71 5.55 1.40
CA ALA A 29 2.21 4.60 0.39
C ALA A 29 1.52 4.78 -0.97
N ILE A 30 0.19 4.97 -0.98
CA ILE A 30 -0.58 5.26 -2.19
C ILE A 30 -0.06 6.54 -2.87
N LYS A 31 0.11 7.65 -2.13
CA LYS A 31 0.62 8.92 -2.69
C LYS A 31 2.02 8.79 -3.29
N VAL A 32 2.89 8.00 -2.67
CA VAL A 32 4.23 7.72 -3.22
C VAL A 32 4.13 6.90 -4.50
N LEU A 33 3.31 5.85 -4.50
CA LEU A 33 3.13 4.96 -5.66
C LEU A 33 2.43 5.65 -6.82
N GLU A 34 1.56 6.64 -6.58
CA GLU A 34 0.93 7.42 -7.67
C GLU A 34 1.97 8.09 -8.57
N LYS A 35 3.12 8.49 -8.02
CA LYS A 35 4.20 9.14 -8.76
C LYS A 35 5.15 8.15 -9.43
N GLN A 36 5.43 7.03 -8.78
CA GLN A 36 6.48 6.09 -9.21
C GLN A 36 5.95 4.83 -9.92
N ALA A 37 4.79 4.33 -9.50
CA ALA A 37 4.22 3.06 -9.96
C ALA A 37 2.68 3.10 -9.87
N PRO A 38 2.00 3.85 -10.76
CA PRO A 38 0.56 4.13 -10.65
C PRO A 38 -0.32 2.88 -10.73
N HIS A 39 0.16 1.81 -11.37
CA HIS A 39 -0.53 0.52 -11.40
C HIS A 39 -0.56 -0.15 -10.01
N ILE A 40 0.51 -0.02 -9.22
CA ILE A 40 0.55 -0.54 -7.84
C ILE A 40 -0.31 0.32 -6.93
N ALA A 41 -0.33 1.64 -7.12
CA ALA A 41 -1.24 2.52 -6.39
C ALA A 41 -2.71 2.13 -6.62
N ARG A 42 -3.10 1.82 -7.86
CA ARG A 42 -4.43 1.31 -8.19
C ARG A 42 -4.74 -0.01 -7.50
N LEU A 43 -3.80 -0.96 -7.51
CA LEU A 43 -3.95 -2.23 -6.79
C LEU A 43 -4.16 -2.00 -5.30
N LEU A 44 -3.32 -1.17 -4.67
CA LEU A 44 -3.38 -0.92 -3.23
C LEU A 44 -4.71 -0.23 -2.85
N LYS A 45 -5.20 0.72 -3.67
CA LYS A 45 -6.54 1.32 -3.51
C LYS A 45 -7.67 0.30 -3.59
N ALA A 46 -7.59 -0.66 -4.53
CA ALA A 46 -8.60 -1.71 -4.66
C ALA A 46 -8.62 -2.63 -3.42
N VAL A 47 -7.45 -3.00 -2.91
CA VAL A 47 -7.33 -3.82 -1.68
C VAL A 47 -7.90 -3.09 -0.47
N VAL A 48 -7.61 -1.78 -0.31
CA VAL A 48 -8.21 -0.95 0.75
C VAL A 48 -9.73 -0.94 0.65
N GLY A 49 -10.27 -0.71 -0.55
CA GLY A 49 -11.71 -0.67 -0.77
C GLY A 49 -12.40 -2.01 -0.48
N SER A 50 -11.72 -3.12 -0.78
CA SER A 50 -12.23 -4.47 -0.47
C SER A 50 -12.20 -4.80 1.01
N ASN A 51 -11.18 -4.33 1.76
CA ASN A 51 -11.00 -4.66 3.18
C ASN A 51 -11.93 -3.87 4.11
N GLY A 52 -12.62 -2.83 3.62
CA GLY A 52 -13.65 -2.09 4.36
C GLY A 52 -15.08 -2.61 4.15
N ALA A 53 -15.26 -3.65 3.33
CA ALA A 53 -16.55 -4.25 3.01
C ALA A 53 -16.79 -5.61 3.70
N SER A 54 -15.97 -5.95 4.70
CA SER A 54 -16.07 -7.16 5.52
C SER A 54 -16.37 -6.83 6.97
#